data_AF-A0A8H3X3E4-F1
#
_entry.id   AF-A0A8H3X3E4-F1
#
_cell.length_a   1.000
_cell.length_b   1.000
_cell.length_c   1.000
_cell.angle_alpha   90.00
_cell.angle_beta   90.00
_cell.angle_gamma   90.00
#
_symmetry.space_group_name_H-M   'P 1'
#
loop_
_entity.id
_entity.type
_entity.pdbx_description
1 polymer ?
#
loop_
_entity_poly.entity_id
_entity_poly.type
_entity_poly.pdbx_seq_one_letter_code
_entity_poly.pdbx_strand_id
1 'polypeptide(L)'
;MESVFKSASEIDPVTQAINDLKKLSSNLKRLDTQPDLNINQIFDKRILAVLLSKLVVVIKKRDKSEFKADSLYNGICAINRYFIEKFKEIGPFNLYGDFEFAPFRDILHSRMRELEEIYNGTYQGADPLSDNEMEQIFGHHELDRDTPRIFLRVFYG
;
A
#
# COMPACT_ATOMS: atom_id res chain seq x y z
N MET A 1 -50.00 -20.14 -7.12
CA MET A 1 -49.00 -19.09 -7.39
C MET A 1 -48.41 -18.69 -6.05
N GLU A 2 -47.27 -19.25 -5.68
CA GLU A 2 -46.45 -18.72 -4.59
C GLU A 2 -45.15 -18.20 -5.22
N SER A 3 -45.08 -16.88 -5.27
CA SER A 3 -43.88 -16.09 -5.49
C SER A 3 -43.05 -16.13 -4.21
N VAL A 4 -41.72 -16.21 -4.31
CA VAL A 4 -40.77 -15.18 -3.84
C VAL A 4 -39.36 -15.74 -3.99
N PHE A 5 -38.64 -15.15 -4.95
CA PHE A 5 -37.20 -14.91 -5.00
C PHE A 5 -36.26 -15.89 -4.26
N LYS A 6 -35.53 -16.69 -5.06
CA LYS A 6 -34.20 -17.16 -4.68
C LYS A 6 -33.34 -15.94 -4.36
N SER A 7 -33.06 -15.71 -3.07
CA SER A 7 -32.05 -14.76 -2.64
C SER A 7 -30.70 -15.23 -3.19
N ALA A 8 -30.15 -14.47 -4.14
CA ALA A 8 -28.72 -14.51 -4.39
C ALA A 8 -28.08 -14.09 -3.06
N SER A 9 -27.31 -14.99 -2.44
CA SER A 9 -26.51 -14.65 -1.27
C SER A 9 -25.62 -13.47 -1.65
N GLU A 10 -25.90 -12.29 -1.09
CA GLU A 10 -24.99 -11.15 -1.18
C GLU A 10 -23.63 -11.64 -0.71
N ILE A 11 -22.70 -11.78 -1.65
CA ILE A 11 -21.31 -12.07 -1.32
C ILE A 11 -20.86 -10.89 -0.49
N ASP A 12 -20.51 -11.15 0.76
CA ASP A 12 -20.05 -10.13 1.69
C ASP A 12 -18.95 -9.26 1.01
N PRO A 13 -19.00 -7.92 1.13
CA PRO A 13 -18.10 -7.01 0.44
C PRO A 13 -16.61 -7.34 0.64
N VAL A 14 -16.24 -7.89 1.80
CA VAL A 14 -14.87 -8.30 2.11
C VAL A 14 -14.49 -9.54 1.30
N THR A 15 -15.39 -10.51 1.19
CA THR A 15 -15.20 -11.71 0.38
C THR A 15 -15.03 -11.37 -1.10
N GLN A 16 -15.82 -10.42 -1.62
CA GLN A 16 -15.66 -9.93 -2.98
C GLN A 16 -14.33 -9.18 -3.17
N ALA A 17 -13.94 -8.35 -2.20
CA ALA A 17 -12.66 -7.65 -2.22
C ALA A 17 -11.45 -8.62 -2.26
N ILE A 18 -11.49 -9.68 -1.46
CA ILE A 18 -10.44 -10.71 -1.44
C ILE A 18 -10.33 -11.41 -2.80
N ASN A 19 -11.46 -11.73 -3.44
CA ASN A 19 -11.48 -12.36 -4.76
C ASN A 19 -10.93 -11.43 -5.85
N ASP A 20 -11.30 -10.15 -5.80
CA ASP A 20 -10.79 -9.15 -6.74
C ASP A 20 -9.26 -8.96 -6.58
N LEU A 21 -8.76 -8.93 -5.33
CA LEU A 21 -7.33 -8.85 -5.03
C LEU A 21 -6.55 -10.09 -5.50
N LYS A 22 -7.11 -11.29 -5.34
CA LYS A 22 -6.52 -12.53 -5.87
C LYS A 22 -6.43 -12.49 -7.40
N LYS A 23 -7.48 -11.99 -8.06
CA LYS A 23 -7.50 -11.84 -9.52
C LYS A 23 -6.46 -10.84 -10.00
N LEU A 24 -6.32 -9.69 -9.33
CA LEU A 24 -5.25 -8.73 -9.62
C LEU A 24 -3.86 -9.35 -9.44
N SER A 25 -3.61 -10.03 -8.32
CA SER A 25 -2.34 -10.72 -8.07
C SER A 25 -2.01 -11.72 -9.17
N SER A 26 -3.00 -12.47 -9.65
CA SER A 26 -2.82 -13.41 -10.76
C SER A 26 -2.48 -12.70 -12.08
N ASN A 27 -3.08 -11.56 -12.37
CA ASN A 27 -2.78 -10.77 -13.56
C ASN A 27 -1.38 -10.13 -13.49
N LEU A 28 -0.97 -9.65 -12.31
CA LEU A 28 0.38 -9.13 -12.08
C LEU A 28 1.45 -10.21 -12.25
N LYS A 29 1.21 -11.45 -11.79
CA LYS A 29 2.11 -12.58 -12.05
C LYS A 29 2.24 -12.93 -13.53
N ARG A 30 1.16 -12.76 -14.32
CA ARG A 30 1.20 -12.98 -15.77
C ARG A 30 2.03 -11.92 -16.49
N LEU A 31 2.00 -10.68 -16.01
CA LEU A 31 2.86 -9.59 -16.49
C LEU A 31 4.36 -9.85 -16.27
N ASP A 32 4.73 -10.53 -15.18
CA ASP A 32 6.13 -10.92 -14.95
C ASP A 32 6.58 -12.13 -15.81
N THR A 33 5.65 -12.91 -16.35
CA THR A 33 5.95 -14.13 -17.13
C THR A 33 5.77 -13.96 -18.64
N GLN A 34 5.14 -12.87 -19.10
CA GLN A 34 4.94 -12.55 -20.52
C GLN A 34 5.27 -11.07 -20.77
N PRO A 35 6.53 -10.74 -21.09
CA PRO A 35 6.99 -9.35 -21.26
C PRO A 35 6.38 -8.62 -22.46
N ASP A 36 5.78 -9.36 -23.39
CA ASP A 36 5.15 -8.86 -24.63
C ASP A 36 3.70 -8.40 -24.42
N LEU A 37 3.12 -8.61 -23.23
CA LEU A 37 1.78 -8.13 -22.91
C LEU A 37 1.80 -6.60 -22.66
N ASN A 38 1.20 -5.85 -23.58
CA ASN A 38 1.08 -4.39 -23.45
C ASN A 38 0.27 -4.05 -22.19
N ILE A 39 0.92 -3.46 -21.19
CA ILE A 39 0.30 -3.06 -19.91
C ILE A 39 -0.96 -2.21 -20.11
N ASN A 40 -1.02 -1.38 -21.16
CA ASN A 40 -2.21 -0.57 -21.47
C ASN A 40 -3.44 -1.42 -21.86
N GLN A 41 -3.24 -2.68 -22.26
CA GLN A 41 -4.35 -3.61 -22.56
C GLN A 41 -4.85 -4.37 -21.33
N ILE A 42 -4.15 -4.29 -20.19
CA ILE A 42 -4.39 -5.15 -19.00
C ILE A 42 -4.64 -4.30 -17.75
N PHE A 43 -4.16 -3.05 -17.74
CA PHE A 43 -4.03 -2.24 -16.54
C PHE A 43 -4.84 -0.95 -16.66
N ASP A 44 -6.05 -0.97 -16.10
CA ASP A 44 -6.89 0.21 -15.94
C ASP A 44 -6.59 0.87 -14.58
N LYS A 45 -6.11 2.11 -14.60
CA LYS A 45 -5.81 2.90 -13.40
C LYS A 45 -7.02 3.04 -12.47
N ARG A 46 -8.24 3.09 -13.02
CA ARG A 46 -9.49 3.17 -12.23
C ARG A 46 -9.77 1.86 -11.51
N ILE A 47 -9.54 0.72 -12.16
CA ILE A 47 -9.65 -0.59 -11.52
C ILE A 47 -8.62 -0.70 -10.39
N LEU A 48 -7.38 -0.26 -10.64
CA LEU A 48 -6.35 -0.24 -9.60
C LEU A 48 -6.74 0.67 -8.42
N ALA A 49 -7.29 1.85 -8.69
CA ALA A 49 -7.76 2.77 -7.65
C ALA A 49 -8.81 2.11 -6.74
N VAL A 50 -9.78 1.40 -7.34
CA VAL A 50 -10.79 0.64 -6.58
C VAL A 50 -10.15 -0.46 -5.73
N LEU A 51 -9.17 -1.18 -6.28
CA LEU A 51 -8.51 -2.28 -5.56
C LEU A 51 -7.64 -1.79 -4.40
N LEU A 52 -6.90 -0.71 -4.61
CA LEU A 52 -6.12 -0.07 -3.56
C LEU A 52 -7.03 0.50 -2.47
N SER A 53 -8.18 1.05 -2.84
CA SER A 53 -9.18 1.53 -1.89
C SER A 53 -9.68 0.40 -1.00
N LYS A 54 -10.05 -0.74 -1.60
CA LYS A 54 -10.46 -1.93 -0.86
C LYS A 54 -9.33 -2.45 0.04
N LEU A 55 -8.11 -2.51 -0.48
CA LEU A 55 -6.94 -2.95 0.26
C LEU A 55 -6.75 -2.12 1.53
N VAL A 56 -6.77 -0.80 1.43
CA VAL A 56 -6.57 0.12 2.57
C VAL A 56 -7.61 -0.09 3.67
N VAL A 57 -8.86 -0.41 3.30
CA VAL A 57 -9.93 -0.67 4.28
C VAL A 57 -9.74 -2.02 4.99
N VAL A 58 -9.28 -3.06 4.28
CA VAL A 58 -9.25 -4.44 4.80
C VAL A 58 -7.90 -4.87 5.34
N ILE A 59 -6.82 -4.14 5.05
CA ILE A 59 -5.46 -4.54 5.42
C ILE A 59 -5.28 -4.46 6.95
N LYS A 60 -4.86 -5.58 7.54
CA LYS A 60 -4.56 -5.71 8.97
C LYS A 60 -3.24 -6.44 9.16
N LYS A 61 -2.65 -6.32 10.35
CA LYS A 61 -1.48 -7.10 10.74
C LYS A 61 -1.84 -8.59 10.84
N ARG A 62 -0.82 -9.44 10.93
CA ARG A 62 -0.99 -10.90 11.05
C ARG A 62 -1.82 -11.32 12.26
N ASP A 63 -1.71 -10.57 13.35
CA ASP A 63 -2.48 -10.74 14.58
C ASP A 63 -3.90 -10.15 14.49
N LYS A 64 -4.32 -9.67 13.31
CA LYS A 64 -5.58 -8.98 13.03
C LYS A 64 -5.74 -7.61 13.71
N SER A 65 -4.69 -7.09 14.33
CA SER A 65 -4.68 -5.72 14.84
C SER A 65 -4.53 -4.71 13.69
N GLU A 66 -4.94 -3.47 13.95
CA GLU A 66 -4.81 -2.38 13.00
C GLU A 66 -3.36 -1.93 12.83
N PHE A 67 -3.06 -1.27 11.72
CA PHE A 67 -1.81 -0.54 11.53
C PHE A 67 -1.91 0.85 12.14
N LYS A 68 -0.78 1.43 12.57
CA LYS A 68 -0.72 2.89 12.80
C LYS A 68 -0.92 3.62 11.46
N ALA A 69 -1.50 4.82 11.50
CA ALA A 69 -1.75 5.63 10.30
C ALA A 69 -0.48 5.82 9.46
N ASP A 70 0.65 6.18 10.09
CA ASP A 70 1.94 6.34 9.40
C ASP A 70 2.44 5.04 8.77
N SER A 71 2.23 3.90 9.44
CA SER A 71 2.62 2.60 8.89
C SER A 71 1.80 2.24 7.64
N LEU A 72 0.50 2.53 7.66
CA LEU A 72 -0.38 2.35 6.49
C LEU A 72 0.09 3.26 5.35
N TYR A 73 0.31 4.56 5.63
CA TYR A 73 0.75 5.53 4.64
C TYR A 73 2.11 5.14 4.01
N ASN A 74 3.08 4.75 4.83
CA ASN A 74 4.39 4.29 4.36
C ASN A 74 4.27 3.05 3.46
N GLY A 75 3.37 2.13 3.79
CA GLY A 75 3.03 0.98 2.94
C GLY A 75 2.51 1.41 1.56
N ILE A 76 1.60 2.39 1.50
CA ILE A 76 1.11 2.95 0.24
C ILE A 76 2.21 3.66 -0.53
N CYS A 77 3.09 4.42 0.13
CA CYS A 77 4.24 5.05 -0.51
C CYS A 77 5.19 4.02 -1.14
N ALA A 78 5.41 2.87 -0.49
CA ALA A 78 6.18 1.77 -1.07
C ALA A 78 5.51 1.20 -2.34
N ILE A 79 4.18 1.02 -2.31
CA ILE A 79 3.41 0.58 -3.49
C ILE A 79 3.50 1.61 -4.62
N ASN A 80 3.37 2.91 -4.33
CA ASN A 80 3.50 3.97 -5.32
C ASN A 80 4.86 3.93 -6.02
N ARG A 81 5.95 3.83 -5.23
CA ARG A 81 7.33 3.71 -5.75
C ARG A 81 7.49 2.49 -6.66
N TYR A 82 6.96 1.34 -6.25
CA TYR A 82 6.98 0.12 -7.07
C TYR A 82 6.28 0.33 -8.41
N PHE A 83 5.09 0.93 -8.42
CA PHE A 83 4.34 1.16 -9.66
C PHE A 83 5.00 2.21 -10.56
N ILE A 84 5.55 3.29 -10.00
CA ILE A 84 6.33 4.27 -10.77
C ILE A 84 7.46 3.58 -11.53
N GLU A 85 8.27 2.75 -10.84
CA GLU A 85 9.38 2.04 -11.49
C GLU A 85 8.90 1.00 -12.50
N LYS A 86 7.82 0.26 -12.20
CA LYS A 86 7.29 -0.78 -13.08
C LYS A 86 6.65 -0.21 -14.35
N PHE A 87 6.07 0.99 -14.28
CA PHE A 87 5.32 1.61 -15.39
C PHE A 87 6.05 2.77 -16.08
N LYS A 88 7.29 3.08 -15.69
CA LYS A 88 8.04 4.24 -16.22
C LYS A 88 8.16 4.30 -17.75
N GLU A 89 8.28 3.14 -18.41
CA GLU A 89 8.43 3.04 -19.87
C GLU A 89 7.09 3.20 -20.62
N ILE A 90 5.96 3.09 -19.91
CA ILE A 90 4.61 3.11 -20.49
C ILE A 90 4.00 4.49 -20.40
N GLY A 91 4.29 5.22 -19.33
CA GLY A 91 3.84 6.59 -19.15
C GLY A 91 3.87 7.04 -17.70
N PRO A 92 3.51 8.31 -17.46
CA PRO A 92 3.44 8.85 -16.11
C PRO A 92 2.42 8.06 -15.29
N PHE A 93 2.87 7.61 -14.13
CA PHE A 93 2.07 6.91 -13.13
C PHE A 93 2.37 7.51 -11.77
N ASN A 94 1.35 7.98 -11.05
CA ASN A 94 1.51 8.43 -9.67
C ASN A 94 0.18 8.34 -8.93
N LEU A 95 0.13 7.55 -7.86
CA LEU A 95 -1.07 7.41 -7.02
C LEU A 95 -1.51 8.76 -6.41
N TYR A 96 -0.56 9.67 -6.19
CA TYR A 96 -0.82 10.98 -5.61
C TYR A 96 -1.07 12.07 -6.64
N GLY A 97 -0.58 11.88 -7.87
CA GLY A 97 -0.66 12.88 -8.95
C GLY A 97 -1.80 12.63 -9.94
N ASP A 98 -2.10 11.36 -10.25
CA ASP A 98 -3.05 11.07 -11.32
C ASP A 98 -4.50 11.21 -10.81
N PHE A 99 -5.38 11.70 -11.69
CA PHE A 99 -6.77 12.02 -11.34
C PHE A 99 -7.60 10.75 -11.06
N GLU A 100 -7.28 9.64 -11.71
CA GLU A 100 -7.97 8.36 -11.55
C GLU A 100 -7.88 7.81 -10.12
N PHE A 101 -6.87 8.23 -9.36
CA PHE A 101 -6.65 7.83 -7.97
C PHE A 101 -7.27 8.81 -6.96
N ALA A 102 -8.01 9.84 -7.39
CA ALA A 102 -8.68 10.75 -6.45
C ALA A 102 -9.60 10.01 -5.45
N PRO A 103 -10.48 9.07 -5.87
CA PRO A 103 -11.31 8.32 -4.93
C PRO A 103 -10.49 7.49 -3.94
N PHE A 104 -9.36 6.94 -4.39
CA PHE A 104 -8.45 6.19 -3.53
C PHE A 104 -7.83 7.09 -2.46
N ARG A 105 -7.40 8.30 -2.81
CA ARG A 105 -6.81 9.25 -1.86
C ARG A 105 -7.82 9.66 -0.79
N ASP A 106 -9.06 9.89 -1.16
CA ASP A 106 -10.12 10.25 -0.20
C ASP A 106 -10.34 9.12 0.83
N ILE A 107 -10.35 7.87 0.36
CA ILE A 107 -10.47 6.69 1.22
C ILE A 107 -9.24 6.51 2.09
N LEU A 108 -8.03 6.69 1.55
CA LEU A 108 -6.79 6.62 2.31
C LEU A 108 -6.76 7.66 3.43
N HIS A 109 -7.09 8.92 3.12
CA HIS A 109 -7.15 9.99 4.12
C HIS A 109 -8.19 9.70 5.21
N SER A 110 -9.38 9.26 4.83
CA SER A 110 -10.44 8.89 5.78
C SER A 110 -9.97 7.76 6.70
N ARG A 111 -9.34 6.74 6.12
CA ARG A 111 -8.81 5.60 6.88
C ARG A 111 -7.67 6.01 7.82
N MET A 112 -6.77 6.88 7.39
CA MET A 112 -5.70 7.39 8.26
C MET A 112 -6.26 8.12 9.47
N ARG A 113 -7.29 8.97 9.29
CA ARG A 113 -7.96 9.66 10.40
C ARG A 113 -8.61 8.67 11.38
N GLU A 114 -9.32 7.66 10.88
CA GLU A 114 -9.90 6.61 11.75
C GLU A 114 -8.82 5.90 12.56
N LEU A 115 -7.68 5.58 11.94
CA LEU A 115 -6.56 4.94 12.64
C LEU A 115 -5.96 5.88 13.68
N GLU A 116 -5.78 7.16 13.38
CA GLU A 116 -5.34 8.16 14.36
C GLU A 116 -6.29 8.23 15.56
N GLU A 117 -7.61 8.22 15.33
CA GLU A 117 -8.61 8.18 16.41
C GLU A 117 -8.51 6.92 17.28
N ILE A 118 -8.29 5.75 16.66
CA ILE A 118 -8.06 4.49 17.38
C ILE A 118 -6.79 4.56 18.23
N TYR A 119 -5.73 5.19 17.72
CA TYR A 119 -4.42 5.24 18.35
C TYR A 119 -4.16 6.48 19.22
N ASN A 120 -5.05 7.48 19.22
CA ASN A 120 -4.90 8.76 19.95
C ASN A 120 -4.79 8.62 21.47
N GLY A 121 -5.06 7.44 22.04
CA GLY A 121 -4.77 7.11 23.45
C GLY A 121 -3.44 6.39 23.70
N THR A 122 -2.67 6.09 22.65
CA THR A 122 -1.50 5.19 22.68
C THR A 122 -0.30 5.74 21.90
N TYR A 123 -0.17 7.07 21.81
CA TYR A 123 1.06 7.67 21.31
C TYR A 123 2.20 7.39 22.31
N GLN A 124 2.83 6.24 22.17
CA GLN A 124 4.19 6.02 22.62
C GLN A 124 5.07 6.50 21.47
N GLY A 125 5.82 7.57 21.72
CA GLY A 125 6.84 8.04 20.78
C GLY A 125 7.81 6.92 20.43
N ALA A 126 8.64 7.13 19.42
CA ALA A 126 9.74 6.20 19.17
C ALA A 126 10.60 6.09 20.43
N ASP A 127 10.96 4.87 20.82
CA ASP A 127 11.96 4.68 21.86
C ASP A 127 13.26 5.36 21.40
N PRO A 128 13.91 6.16 22.25
CA PRO A 128 15.19 6.74 21.90
C PRO A 128 16.18 5.61 21.63
N LEU A 129 17.05 5.81 20.63
CA LEU A 129 18.17 4.89 20.40
C LEU A 129 19.00 4.79 21.67
N SER A 130 19.28 3.57 22.11
CA SER A 130 20.24 3.33 23.18
C SER A 130 21.66 3.62 22.70
N ASP A 131 22.57 3.91 23.64
CA ASP A 131 23.98 4.18 23.33
C ASP A 131 24.62 3.03 22.52
N ASN A 132 24.23 1.79 22.81
CA ASN A 132 24.70 0.59 22.12
C ASN A 132 24.17 0.50 20.67
N GLU A 133 22.91 0.88 20.44
CA GLU A 133 22.36 0.94 19.08
C GLU A 133 23.00 2.06 18.26
N MET A 134 23.31 3.21 18.89
CA MET A 134 24.08 4.27 18.25
C MET A 134 25.47 3.79 17.87
N GLU A 135 26.20 3.13 18.77
CA GLU A 135 27.54 2.60 18.49
C GLU A 135 27.53 1.55 17.36
N GLN A 136 26.50 0.71 17.26
CA GLN A 136 26.37 -0.27 16.18
C GLN A 136 26.05 0.37 14.83
N ILE A 137 25.21 1.40 14.81
CA ILE A 137 24.89 2.17 13.59
C ILE A 137 26.15 2.91 13.13
N PHE A 138 26.85 3.64 14.02
CA PHE A 138 28.06 4.38 13.66
C PHE A 138 29.27 3.48 13.40
N GLY A 139 29.26 2.24 13.87
CA GLY A 139 30.29 1.24 13.61
C GLY A 139 30.10 0.44 12.32
N HIS A 140 28.99 0.61 11.59
CA HIS A 140 28.72 -0.12 10.36
C HIS A 140 29.56 0.43 9.19
N HIS A 141 30.30 -0.43 8.49
CA HIS A 141 31.16 -0.09 7.34
C HIS A 141 30.46 0.78 6.27
N GLU A 142 29.15 0.60 6.07
CA GLU A 142 28.39 1.35 5.06
C GLU A 142 27.99 2.76 5.51
N LEU A 143 28.23 3.10 6.78
CA LEU A 143 27.95 4.40 7.38
C LEU A 143 29.25 5.15 7.72
N ASP A 144 30.38 4.69 7.17
CA ASP A 144 31.68 5.34 7.30
C ASP A 144 31.63 6.81 6.86
N ARG A 145 32.45 7.63 7.50
CA ARG A 145 32.43 9.11 7.51
C ARG A 145 32.54 9.74 6.12
N ASP A 146 32.93 8.98 5.12
CA ASP A 146 33.25 9.47 3.78
C ASP A 146 32.04 9.54 2.82
N THR A 147 30.86 8.97 3.14
CA THR A 147 29.68 9.13 2.26
C THR A 147 28.33 9.20 2.99
N PRO A 148 27.88 10.41 3.40
CA PRO A 148 26.59 10.62 4.07
C PRO A 148 25.35 10.46 3.14
N ARG A 149 25.49 9.81 1.97
CA ARG A 149 24.39 9.62 1.02
C ARG A 149 23.43 8.51 1.45
N ILE A 150 23.91 7.51 2.19
CA ILE A 150 23.08 6.36 2.61
C ILE A 150 22.16 6.74 3.75
N PHE A 151 22.63 7.55 4.71
CA PHE A 151 21.80 8.11 5.79
C PHE A 151 20.56 8.83 5.26
N LEU A 152 20.72 9.68 4.24
CA LEU A 152 19.58 10.41 3.65
C LEU A 152 18.59 9.48 2.92
N ARG A 153 19.07 8.37 2.34
CA ARG A 153 18.22 7.40 1.62
C ARG A 153 17.38 6.52 2.56
N VAL A 154 17.90 6.22 3.75
CA VAL A 154 17.21 5.37 4.73
C VAL A 154 16.14 6.15 5.49
N PHE A 155 16.40 7.41 5.82
CA PHE A 155 15.48 8.23 6.62
C PHE A 155 14.51 9.11 5.81
N TYR A 156 14.87 9.50 4.59
CA TYR A 156 14.08 10.43 3.76
C TYR A 156 13.74 9.88 2.36
N GLY A 157 13.85 8.57 2.13
CA GLY A 157 13.70 7.92 0.81
C GLY A 157 12.50 7.01 0.62
#